data_AF-A0A0V8CXY7-F1
#
_entry.id   AF-A0A0V8CXY7-F1
#
_cell.length_a   1.000
_cell.length_b   1.000
_cell.length_c   1.000
_cell.angle_alpha   90.00
_cell.angle_beta   90.00
_cell.angle_gamma   90.00
#
_symmetry.space_group_name_H-M   'P 1'
#
loop_
_entity.id
_entity.type
_entity.pdbx_description
1 polymer ?
#
loop_
_entity_poly.entity_id
_entity_poly.type
_entity_poly.pdbx_seq_one_letter_code
_entity_poly.pdbx_strand_id
1 'polypeptide(L)'
;MQMLALYMFSTNMVNKKVIKTEGGSKEKVSFTKAYYRHKKSIDTFTFQTGTQFHNQVIGIGKTLGEMYIADLVNIKWEMGFISYDFLTDSIGKRLNFDEVAINDGKISLMKGVEWDFEGLPHMIITGGTGGGKTYFIYSLIRVFAQIGRIRIADPKKSDLSAFEDFPAFKGLVFDEKDDIIKLFEDMVKLMDQRYLYMRKQPNYTIGKNYCFYGMKPEFIILDELAAYVTTLKDFREQDLFWDAVRLLVLKARQAGMFLIFATQRPDTTTLPGSLRDNMLCKVSTGVLTDQGYDMTFPNSKNKTFINKEGIKGRGYIDVGTGVPIEFYSPFVPSNFDFIGYFKNMEKMTFTDVSNVEITPEAKKALEEVYNSVEEGEEFFRETQKSKVLKEQEKKKEKNMEKLMANAGISYKDSLKNS
;
A
#
# COMPACT_ATOMS: atom_id res chain seq x y z
N MET A 1 9.37 -27.50 -13.11
CA MET A 1 10.67 -27.97 -13.64
C MET A 1 10.68 -28.18 -15.15
N GLN A 2 9.70 -28.87 -15.77
CA GLN A 2 9.67 -29.03 -17.24
C GLN A 2 9.60 -27.70 -18.00
N MET A 3 8.75 -26.75 -17.58
CA MET A 3 8.69 -25.42 -18.20
C MET A 3 10.02 -24.66 -18.13
N LEU A 4 10.73 -24.72 -16.99
CA LEU A 4 12.05 -24.11 -16.84
C LEU A 4 13.08 -24.75 -17.78
N ALA A 5 13.09 -26.08 -17.88
CA ALA A 5 14.00 -26.78 -18.79
C ALA A 5 13.74 -26.43 -20.25
N LEU A 6 12.47 -26.36 -20.66
CA LEU A 6 12.09 -25.93 -22.02
C LEU A 6 12.54 -24.50 -22.31
N TYR A 7 12.28 -23.57 -21.38
CA TYR A 7 12.73 -22.19 -21.50
C TYR A 7 14.25 -22.06 -21.60
N MET A 8 14.99 -22.76 -20.73
CA MET A 8 16.46 -22.75 -20.77
C MET A 8 16.99 -23.33 -22.07
N PHE A 9 16.34 -24.36 -22.62
CA PHE A 9 16.73 -24.94 -23.91
C PHE A 9 16.44 -23.97 -25.07
N SER A 10 15.25 -23.36 -25.11
CA SER A 10 14.86 -22.44 -26.19
C SER A 10 15.65 -21.12 -26.18
N THR A 11 16.12 -20.68 -25.00
CA THR A 11 16.93 -19.46 -24.83
C THR A 11 18.44 -19.73 -24.87
N ASN A 12 18.84 -20.95 -25.25
CA ASN A 12 20.24 -21.37 -25.33
C ASN A 12 21.01 -21.23 -24.01
N MET A 13 20.33 -21.28 -22.86
CA MET A 13 20.91 -21.36 -21.50
C MET A 13 21.39 -22.79 -21.18
N VAL A 14 22.09 -23.41 -22.13
CA VAL A 14 22.59 -24.77 -22.06
C VAL A 14 24.02 -24.84 -22.57
N ASN A 15 24.85 -25.65 -21.93
CA ASN A 15 26.20 -25.93 -22.40
C ASN A 15 26.13 -27.00 -23.48
N LYS A 16 26.66 -26.68 -24.66
CA LYS A 16 26.73 -27.58 -25.82
C LYS A 16 28.17 -28.02 -26.03
N LYS A 17 28.41 -29.34 -26.04
CA LYS A 17 29.73 -29.92 -26.33
C LYS A 17 29.60 -30.99 -27.40
N VAL A 18 30.36 -30.85 -28.48
CA VAL A 18 30.44 -31.88 -29.52
C VAL A 18 31.31 -33.03 -29.02
N ILE A 19 30.77 -34.24 -29.05
CA ILE A 19 31.48 -35.48 -28.69
C ILE A 19 31.63 -36.32 -29.95
N LYS A 20 32.86 -36.71 -30.27
CA LYS A 20 33.14 -37.66 -31.34
C LYS A 20 32.83 -39.07 -30.84
N THR A 21 32.04 -39.80 -31.62
CA THR A 21 31.68 -41.20 -31.40
C THR A 21 32.07 -42.03 -32.62
N GLU A 22 32.16 -43.35 -32.48
CA GLU A 22 32.58 -44.26 -33.56
C GLU A 22 31.73 -44.14 -34.84
N GLY A 23 30.49 -43.62 -34.74
CA GLY A 23 29.58 -43.37 -35.86
C GLY A 23 29.37 -41.89 -36.25
N GLY A 24 30.24 -40.96 -35.82
CA GLY A 24 30.16 -39.53 -36.15
C GLY A 24 30.18 -38.60 -34.92
N SER A 25 29.83 -37.33 -35.08
CA SER A 25 29.73 -36.37 -33.97
C SER A 25 28.32 -36.31 -33.39
N LYS A 26 28.19 -36.44 -32.07
CA LYS A 26 26.95 -36.19 -31.32
C LYS A 26 27.09 -34.94 -30.46
N GLU A 27 26.07 -34.10 -30.45
CA GLU A 27 26.01 -32.92 -29.58
C GLU A 27 25.50 -33.34 -28.20
N LYS A 28 26.31 -33.12 -27.16
CA LYS A 28 25.88 -33.27 -25.77
C LYS A 28 25.44 -31.93 -25.23
N VAL A 29 24.16 -31.83 -24.89
CA VAL A 29 23.56 -30.67 -24.24
C VAL A 29 23.49 -30.93 -22.74
N SER A 30 23.88 -29.94 -21.93
CA SER A 30 23.75 -29.99 -20.47
C SER A 30 23.24 -28.66 -19.94
N PHE A 31 22.27 -28.71 -19.03
CA PHE A 31 21.70 -27.51 -18.43
C PHE A 31 22.66 -26.84 -17.46
N THR A 32 22.57 -25.52 -17.36
CA THR A 32 23.13 -24.79 -16.22
C THR A 32 22.48 -25.26 -14.92
N LYS A 33 23.24 -25.24 -13.83
CA LYS A 33 22.71 -25.60 -12.50
C LYS A 33 21.60 -24.63 -12.11
N ALA A 34 20.40 -25.18 -11.99
CA ALA A 34 19.22 -24.50 -11.46
C ALA A 34 18.64 -25.36 -10.34
N TYR A 35 18.27 -24.73 -9.23
CA TYR A 35 17.66 -25.39 -8.09
C TYR A 35 16.27 -24.82 -7.86
N TYR A 36 15.36 -25.69 -7.43
CA TYR A 36 14.00 -25.32 -7.05
C TYR A 36 13.73 -25.81 -5.63
N ARG A 37 13.08 -24.97 -4.84
CA ARG A 37 12.64 -25.32 -3.49
C ARG A 37 11.27 -24.71 -3.23
N HIS A 38 10.31 -25.55 -2.85
CA HIS A 38 9.03 -25.10 -2.30
C HIS A 38 9.09 -25.12 -0.76
N LYS A 39 8.65 -24.04 -0.11
CA LYS A 39 8.49 -23.98 1.35
C LYS A 39 7.29 -23.11 1.73
N LYS A 40 6.26 -23.73 2.31
CA LYS A 40 4.99 -23.09 2.68
C LYS A 40 4.26 -22.53 1.46
N SER A 41 4.23 -21.21 1.28
CA SER A 41 3.61 -20.54 0.14
C SER A 41 4.66 -19.85 -0.73
N ILE A 42 5.92 -20.26 -0.62
CA ILE A 42 7.05 -19.64 -1.33
C ILE A 42 7.75 -20.69 -2.19
N ASP A 43 7.89 -20.36 -3.48
CA ASP A 43 8.68 -21.08 -4.47
C ASP A 43 9.98 -20.33 -4.72
N THR A 44 11.12 -20.94 -4.39
CA THR A 44 12.44 -20.37 -4.61
C THR A 44 13.10 -21.03 -5.82
N PHE A 45 13.48 -20.23 -6.82
CA PHE A 45 14.33 -20.66 -7.95
C PHE A 45 15.72 -20.07 -7.79
N THR A 46 16.76 -20.90 -7.79
CA THR A 46 18.16 -20.48 -7.60
C THR A 46 19.00 -20.85 -8.82
N PHE A 47 19.81 -19.92 -9.30
CA PHE A 47 20.68 -20.06 -10.47
C PHE A 47 22.12 -19.71 -10.13
N GLN A 48 23.08 -20.40 -10.76
CA GLN A 48 24.50 -20.09 -10.62
C GLN A 48 24.88 -18.82 -11.40
N THR A 49 25.50 -17.86 -10.73
CA THR A 49 26.03 -16.62 -11.32
C THR A 49 27.53 -16.74 -11.60
N GLY A 50 28.05 -15.86 -12.46
CA GLY A 50 29.48 -15.86 -12.84
C GLY A 50 29.83 -16.90 -13.90
N THR A 51 28.82 -17.45 -14.57
CA THR A 51 28.95 -18.32 -15.75
C THR A 51 28.73 -17.50 -17.03
N GLN A 52 28.87 -18.13 -18.20
CA GLN A 52 28.51 -17.52 -19.49
C GLN A 52 27.05 -17.05 -19.56
N PHE A 53 26.18 -17.53 -18.66
CA PHE A 53 24.77 -17.15 -18.59
C PHE A 53 24.47 -16.08 -17.52
N HIS A 54 25.50 -15.45 -16.94
CA HIS A 54 25.36 -14.48 -15.82
C HIS A 54 24.27 -13.43 -16.08
N ASN A 55 24.30 -12.75 -17.23
CA ASN A 55 23.30 -11.72 -17.54
C ASN A 55 21.89 -12.30 -17.71
N GLN A 56 21.77 -13.49 -18.29
CA GLN A 56 20.46 -14.14 -18.48
C GLN A 56 19.85 -14.53 -17.13
N VAL A 57 20.65 -15.09 -16.21
CA VAL A 57 20.15 -15.49 -14.88
C VAL A 57 19.84 -14.31 -13.97
N ILE A 58 20.39 -13.10 -14.21
CA ILE A 58 20.05 -11.88 -13.47
C ILE A 58 18.69 -11.31 -13.90
N GLY A 59 18.36 -11.42 -15.18
CA GLY A 59 17.10 -10.96 -15.73
C GLY A 59 15.95 -11.96 -15.63
N ILE A 60 16.23 -13.22 -15.29
CA ILE A 60 15.26 -14.32 -15.43
C ILE A 60 14.06 -14.20 -14.48
N GLY A 61 14.19 -13.48 -13.37
CA GLY A 61 13.11 -13.33 -12.37
C GLY A 61 11.78 -12.83 -12.94
N LYS A 62 11.82 -11.85 -13.86
CA LYS A 62 10.62 -11.36 -14.55
C LYS A 62 9.95 -12.48 -15.33
N THR A 63 10.73 -13.18 -16.15
CA THR A 63 10.24 -14.28 -16.98
C THR A 63 9.71 -15.44 -16.14
N LEU A 64 10.34 -15.77 -15.02
CA LEU A 64 9.84 -16.80 -14.11
C LEU A 64 8.50 -16.39 -13.48
N GLY A 65 8.34 -15.12 -13.09
CA GLY A 65 7.07 -14.61 -12.60
C GLY A 65 5.95 -14.79 -13.63
N GLU A 66 6.21 -14.45 -14.88
CA GLU A 66 5.28 -14.63 -16.00
C GLU A 66 5.00 -16.12 -16.27
N MET A 67 6.04 -16.96 -16.35
CA MET A 67 5.93 -18.40 -16.63
C MET A 67 5.13 -19.17 -15.58
N TYR A 68 5.30 -18.81 -14.31
CA TYR A 68 4.68 -19.51 -13.18
C TYR A 68 3.47 -18.76 -12.59
N ILE A 69 3.10 -17.61 -13.17
CA ILE A 69 1.99 -16.76 -12.70
C ILE A 69 2.11 -16.46 -11.19
N ALA A 70 3.34 -16.21 -10.77
CA ALA A 70 3.70 -16.13 -9.36
C ALA A 70 4.36 -14.78 -9.06
N ASP A 71 4.06 -14.24 -7.89
CA ASP A 71 4.50 -12.89 -7.55
C ASP A 71 5.90 -12.91 -6.95
N LEU A 72 6.85 -12.29 -7.65
CA LEU A 72 8.21 -12.14 -7.17
C LEU A 72 8.20 -11.25 -5.92
N VAL A 73 8.53 -11.85 -4.78
CA VAL A 73 8.54 -11.17 -3.48
C VAL A 73 9.96 -10.89 -2.97
N ASN A 74 10.97 -11.59 -3.49
CA ASN A 74 12.35 -11.37 -3.07
C ASN A 74 13.37 -11.82 -4.12
N ILE A 75 14.49 -11.11 -4.20
CA ILE A 75 15.68 -11.49 -4.97
C ILE A 75 16.86 -11.55 -3.99
N LYS A 76 17.50 -12.71 -3.88
CA LYS A 76 18.65 -12.93 -2.98
C LYS A 76 19.91 -13.19 -3.79
N TRP A 77 20.98 -12.51 -3.41
CA TRP A 77 22.32 -12.75 -3.91
C TRP A 77 23.13 -13.46 -2.84
N GLU A 78 23.69 -14.61 -3.19
CA GLU A 78 24.59 -15.40 -2.36
C GLU A 78 25.84 -15.67 -3.21
N MET A 79 27.04 -15.80 -2.62
CA MET A 79 28.29 -15.92 -3.41
C MET A 79 28.16 -16.95 -4.55
N GLY A 80 28.18 -16.49 -5.80
CA GLY A 80 28.05 -17.34 -7.00
C GLY A 80 26.64 -17.81 -7.34
N PHE A 81 25.59 -17.29 -6.67
CA PHE A 81 24.20 -17.64 -6.90
C PHE A 81 23.24 -16.44 -6.80
N ILE A 82 22.12 -16.55 -7.53
CA ILE A 82 20.98 -15.66 -7.42
C ILE A 82 19.73 -16.49 -7.19
N SER A 83 18.88 -16.08 -6.26
CA SER A 83 17.62 -16.76 -5.93
C SER A 83 16.43 -15.82 -6.05
N TYR A 84 15.33 -16.33 -6.60
CA TYR A 84 14.07 -15.63 -6.78
C TYR A 84 13.00 -16.34 -5.95
N ASP A 85 12.43 -15.65 -4.97
CA ASP A 85 11.31 -16.17 -4.18
C ASP A 85 9.99 -15.66 -4.77
N PHE A 86 9.10 -16.59 -5.11
CA PHE A 86 7.76 -16.31 -5.61
C PHE A 86 6.71 -16.74 -4.61
N LEU A 87 5.68 -15.93 -4.41
CA LEU A 87 4.53 -16.29 -3.59
C LEU A 87 3.51 -17.09 -4.43
N THR A 88 3.16 -18.30 -3.99
CA THR A 88 2.34 -19.26 -4.75
C THR A 88 0.90 -19.43 -4.24
N ASP A 89 0.62 -19.07 -2.98
CA ASP A 89 -0.74 -19.06 -2.41
C ASP A 89 -1.03 -17.74 -1.69
N SER A 90 -1.34 -16.73 -2.49
CA SER A 90 -1.74 -15.42 -2.00
C SER A 90 -3.26 -15.33 -1.81
N ILE A 91 -4.04 -16.09 -2.58
CA ILE A 91 -5.50 -16.06 -2.49
C ILE A 91 -6.03 -16.69 -1.20
N GLY A 92 -5.39 -17.75 -0.69
CA GLY A 92 -5.73 -18.34 0.62
C GLY A 92 -5.48 -17.40 1.81
N LYS A 93 -4.78 -16.28 1.58
CA LYS A 93 -4.54 -15.22 2.57
C LYS A 93 -5.60 -14.12 2.55
N ARG A 94 -6.49 -14.11 1.55
CA ARG A 94 -7.60 -13.17 1.46
C ARG A 94 -8.46 -13.29 2.71
N LEU A 95 -8.77 -12.15 3.33
CA LEU A 95 -9.73 -12.08 4.43
C LEU A 95 -11.14 -11.97 3.87
N ASN A 96 -12.13 -12.43 4.61
CA ASN A 96 -13.52 -12.07 4.39
C ASN A 96 -13.81 -10.67 4.96
N PHE A 97 -14.89 -10.05 4.49
CA PHE A 97 -15.32 -8.72 4.87
C PHE A 97 -15.45 -8.53 6.40
N ASP A 98 -15.91 -9.57 7.09
CA ASP A 98 -16.10 -9.60 8.54
C ASP A 98 -14.82 -9.85 9.34
N GLU A 99 -13.79 -10.42 8.71
CA GLU A 99 -12.47 -10.67 9.30
C GLU A 99 -11.55 -9.43 9.28
N VAL A 100 -11.93 -8.38 8.55
CA VAL A 100 -11.22 -7.09 8.57
C VAL A 100 -11.38 -6.47 9.94
N ALA A 101 -10.26 -6.22 10.61
CA ALA A 101 -10.24 -5.72 11.98
C ALA A 101 -9.18 -4.64 12.15
N ILE A 102 -9.43 -3.75 13.12
CA ILE A 102 -8.45 -2.75 13.56
C ILE A 102 -7.93 -3.14 14.94
N ASN A 103 -6.61 -3.13 15.09
CA ASN A 103 -5.93 -3.32 16.37
C ASN A 103 -4.81 -2.29 16.47
N ASP A 104 -4.78 -1.51 17.55
CA ASP A 104 -3.70 -0.55 17.87
C ASP A 104 -3.27 0.34 16.69
N GLY A 105 -4.23 0.98 16.01
CA GLY A 105 -3.94 1.89 14.89
C GLY A 105 -3.55 1.17 13.57
N LYS A 106 -3.72 -0.15 13.50
CA LYS A 106 -3.42 -0.97 12.32
C LYS A 106 -4.64 -1.71 11.82
N ILE A 107 -4.82 -1.79 10.52
CA ILE A 107 -5.93 -2.49 9.86
C ILE A 107 -5.41 -3.75 9.19
N SER A 108 -5.97 -4.91 9.52
CA SER A 108 -5.66 -6.15 8.82
C SER A 108 -6.43 -6.21 7.50
N LEU A 109 -5.71 -6.12 6.37
CA LEU A 109 -6.32 -6.07 5.03
C LEU A 109 -6.24 -7.43 4.31
N MET A 110 -5.20 -8.21 4.61
CA MET A 110 -4.97 -9.57 4.12
C MET A 110 -4.08 -10.28 5.16
N LYS A 111 -4.11 -11.61 5.28
CA LYS A 111 -3.24 -12.32 6.24
C LYS A 111 -1.77 -11.99 5.98
N GLY A 112 -1.12 -11.33 6.95
CA GLY A 112 0.27 -10.86 6.86
C GLY A 112 0.45 -9.50 6.17
N VAL A 113 -0.64 -8.78 5.88
CA VAL A 113 -0.64 -7.41 5.37
C VAL A 113 -1.52 -6.56 6.26
N GLU A 114 -0.88 -5.63 6.96
CA GLU A 114 -1.51 -4.68 7.84
C GLU A 114 -1.16 -3.27 7.38
N TRP A 115 -2.14 -2.37 7.39
CA TRP A 115 -1.90 -0.96 7.20
C TRP A 115 -1.91 -0.24 8.54
N ASP A 116 -0.74 0.23 8.97
CA ASP A 116 -0.57 1.14 10.09
C ASP A 116 -0.94 2.56 9.65
N PHE A 117 -2.21 2.94 9.82
CA PHE A 117 -2.68 4.25 9.36
C PHE A 117 -2.19 5.39 10.26
N GLU A 118 -1.82 5.11 11.51
CA GLU A 118 -1.22 6.10 12.41
C GLU A 118 0.24 6.40 12.07
N GLY A 119 0.98 5.37 11.65
CA GLY A 119 2.37 5.48 11.22
C GLY A 119 2.51 5.91 9.77
N LEU A 120 1.71 5.35 8.86
CA LEU A 120 1.79 5.59 7.42
C LEU A 120 0.47 6.18 6.96
N PRO A 121 0.27 7.49 7.24
CA PRO A 121 -1.01 8.12 7.06
C PRO A 121 -1.34 8.24 5.58
N HIS A 122 -2.64 8.28 5.32
CA HIS A 122 -3.23 8.44 4.02
C HIS A 122 -3.03 7.24 3.07
N MET A 123 -4.04 6.99 2.25
CA MET A 123 -4.07 5.88 1.30
C MET A 123 -4.50 6.35 -0.08
N ILE A 124 -3.85 5.82 -1.11
CA ILE A 124 -4.33 5.93 -2.50
C ILE A 124 -4.80 4.55 -2.95
N ILE A 125 -6.01 4.48 -3.47
CA ILE A 125 -6.62 3.27 -4.03
C ILE A 125 -6.83 3.48 -5.53
N THR A 126 -6.22 2.63 -6.34
CA THR A 126 -6.35 2.66 -7.79
C THR A 126 -7.04 1.40 -8.30
N GLY A 127 -7.78 1.52 -9.39
CA GLY A 127 -8.41 0.34 -9.99
C GLY A 127 -9.45 0.68 -11.03
N GLY A 128 -9.50 -0.14 -12.08
CA GLY A 128 -10.53 -0.05 -13.11
C GLY A 128 -11.91 -0.50 -12.60
N THR A 129 -12.95 -0.16 -13.36
CA THR A 129 -14.32 -0.63 -13.10
C THR A 129 -14.37 -2.15 -12.97
N GLY A 130 -15.06 -2.64 -11.95
CA GLY A 130 -15.16 -4.08 -11.66
C GLY A 130 -13.91 -4.71 -11.03
N GLY A 131 -12.83 -3.94 -10.79
CA GLY A 131 -11.60 -4.41 -10.17
C GLY A 131 -11.69 -4.73 -8.67
N GLY A 132 -12.79 -4.33 -8.00
CA GLY A 132 -13.01 -4.53 -6.57
C GLY A 132 -12.72 -3.31 -5.68
N LYS A 133 -12.45 -2.14 -6.30
CA LYS A 133 -12.21 -0.85 -5.63
C LYS A 133 -13.32 -0.50 -4.63
N THR A 134 -14.58 -0.50 -5.07
CA THR A 134 -15.76 -0.12 -4.24
C THR A 134 -15.90 -1.03 -3.01
N TYR A 135 -15.82 -2.34 -3.20
CA TYR A 135 -15.90 -3.31 -2.10
C TYR A 135 -14.74 -3.19 -1.11
N PHE A 136 -13.56 -2.81 -1.59
CA PHE A 136 -12.43 -2.50 -0.72
C PHE A 136 -12.70 -1.25 0.12
N ILE A 137 -13.24 -0.18 -0.47
CA ILE A 137 -13.65 1.03 0.24
C ILE A 137 -14.72 0.70 1.31
N TYR A 138 -15.71 -0.14 0.99
CA TYR A 138 -16.71 -0.58 1.97
C TYR A 138 -16.10 -1.34 3.15
N SER A 139 -15.07 -2.14 2.90
CA SER A 139 -14.34 -2.86 3.94
C SER A 139 -13.64 -1.89 4.89
N LEU A 140 -13.07 -0.80 4.35
CA LEU A 140 -12.47 0.28 5.14
C LEU A 140 -13.52 1.06 5.92
N ILE A 141 -14.64 1.45 5.29
CA ILE A 141 -15.73 2.19 5.95
C ILE A 141 -16.24 1.42 7.16
N ARG A 142 -16.49 0.12 7.02
CA ARG A 142 -16.94 -0.75 8.13
C ARG A 142 -16.04 -0.62 9.35
N VAL A 143 -14.72 -0.68 9.17
CA VAL A 143 -13.79 -0.67 10.31
C VAL A 143 -13.50 0.73 10.83
N PHE A 144 -13.43 1.73 9.95
CA PHE A 144 -13.25 3.13 10.35
C PHE A 144 -14.40 3.62 11.24
N ALA A 145 -15.64 3.25 10.92
CA ALA A 145 -16.82 3.67 11.66
C ALA A 145 -16.84 3.13 13.11
N GLN A 146 -16.09 2.05 13.39
CA GLN A 146 -15.97 1.48 14.74
C GLN A 146 -15.08 2.33 15.66
N ILE A 147 -14.17 3.13 15.10
CA ILE A 147 -13.14 3.84 15.88
C ILE A 147 -13.23 5.35 15.77
N GLY A 148 -13.88 5.89 14.74
CA GLY A 148 -13.92 7.33 14.48
C GLY A 148 -15.03 7.71 13.51
N ARG A 149 -14.91 8.93 12.98
CA ARG A 149 -15.91 9.51 12.07
C ARG A 149 -15.38 9.55 10.64
N ILE A 150 -16.27 9.26 9.70
CA ILE A 150 -15.97 9.22 8.26
C ILE A 150 -16.73 10.36 7.58
N ARG A 151 -16.06 11.06 6.67
CA ARG A 151 -16.68 11.93 5.68
C ARG A 151 -16.41 11.39 4.29
N ILE A 152 -17.44 11.35 3.47
CA ILE A 152 -17.41 10.73 2.14
C ILE A 152 -17.63 11.84 1.11
N ALA A 153 -16.68 12.02 0.22
CA ALA A 153 -16.82 12.81 -0.98
C ALA A 153 -17.03 11.87 -2.18
N ASP A 154 -18.18 11.98 -2.84
CA ASP A 154 -18.53 11.18 -4.03
C ASP A 154 -18.98 12.10 -5.19
N PRO A 155 -18.04 12.64 -5.97
CA PRO A 155 -18.30 13.57 -7.08
C PRO A 155 -19.10 12.92 -8.23
N LYS A 156 -19.23 11.59 -8.22
CA LYS A 156 -19.93 10.84 -9.27
C LYS A 156 -21.36 10.46 -8.88
N LYS A 157 -21.80 10.76 -7.66
CA LYS A 157 -23.12 10.34 -7.14
C LYS A 157 -23.35 8.85 -7.37
N SER A 158 -22.33 8.06 -7.05
CA SER A 158 -22.32 6.61 -7.18
C SER A 158 -22.96 5.95 -5.94
N ASP A 159 -22.69 4.67 -5.73
CA ASP A 159 -23.24 3.92 -4.58
C ASP A 159 -22.81 4.50 -3.21
N LEU A 160 -21.73 5.29 -3.15
CA LEU A 160 -21.30 5.95 -1.91
C LEU A 160 -22.21 7.13 -1.53
N SER A 161 -22.83 7.81 -2.50
CA SER A 161 -23.80 8.88 -2.20
C SER A 161 -25.02 8.39 -1.40
N ALA A 162 -25.43 7.12 -1.59
CA ALA A 162 -26.54 6.50 -0.86
C ALA A 162 -26.27 6.36 0.65
N PHE A 163 -25.03 6.55 1.10
CA PHE A 163 -24.72 6.55 2.53
C PHE A 163 -25.40 7.69 3.28
N GLU A 164 -25.78 8.78 2.60
CA GLU A 164 -26.49 9.92 3.23
C GLU A 164 -27.83 9.49 3.87
N ASP A 165 -28.45 8.43 3.36
CA ASP A 165 -29.70 7.87 3.90
C ASP A 165 -29.49 7.08 5.20
N PHE A 166 -28.24 6.71 5.53
CA PHE A 166 -27.93 5.96 6.73
C PHE A 166 -27.76 6.88 7.95
N PRO A 167 -28.40 6.57 9.10
CA PRO A 167 -28.36 7.45 10.28
C PRO A 167 -26.96 7.83 10.78
N ALA A 168 -25.98 6.92 10.63
CA ALA A 168 -24.61 7.15 11.05
C ALA A 168 -23.85 8.14 10.13
N PHE A 169 -24.26 8.28 8.87
CA PHE A 169 -23.57 9.05 7.82
C PHE A 169 -24.28 10.33 7.42
N LYS A 170 -25.51 10.54 7.89
CA LYS A 170 -26.30 11.73 7.60
C LYS A 170 -25.53 13.03 7.86
N GLY A 171 -25.42 13.89 6.85
CA GLY A 171 -24.67 15.14 6.87
C GLY A 171 -23.14 14.96 6.79
N LEU A 172 -22.67 13.78 6.42
CA LEU A 172 -21.25 13.44 6.26
C LEU A 172 -20.93 12.96 4.83
N VAL A 173 -21.89 13.02 3.91
CA VAL A 173 -21.70 12.69 2.49
C VAL A 173 -21.81 13.97 1.66
N PHE A 174 -20.85 14.17 0.76
CA PHE A 174 -20.67 15.37 -0.04
C PHE A 174 -20.51 14.98 -1.51
N ASP A 175 -21.39 15.43 -2.39
CA ASP A 175 -21.40 15.05 -3.80
C ASP A 175 -21.30 16.24 -4.76
N GLU A 176 -21.75 17.42 -4.33
CA GLU A 176 -21.64 18.66 -5.08
C GLU A 176 -20.22 19.24 -5.05
N LYS A 177 -19.83 19.88 -6.15
CA LYS A 177 -18.49 20.42 -6.35
C LYS A 177 -18.05 21.36 -5.20
N ASP A 178 -18.89 22.34 -4.90
CA ASP A 178 -18.60 23.38 -3.91
C ASP A 178 -18.64 22.83 -2.48
N ASP A 179 -19.50 21.85 -2.22
CA ASP A 179 -19.59 21.17 -0.92
C ASP A 179 -18.34 20.33 -0.64
N ILE A 180 -17.75 19.71 -1.67
CA ILE A 180 -16.46 19.02 -1.53
C ILE A 180 -15.33 20.03 -1.28
N ILE A 181 -15.29 21.20 -1.95
CA ILE A 181 -14.26 22.23 -1.64
C ILE A 181 -14.37 22.62 -0.17
N LYS A 182 -15.59 22.97 0.25
CA LYS A 182 -15.89 23.38 1.62
C LYS A 182 -15.57 22.30 2.65
N LEU A 183 -15.81 21.03 2.33
CA LEU A 183 -15.41 19.90 3.16
C LEU A 183 -13.90 19.96 3.45
N PHE A 184 -13.04 20.14 2.44
CA PHE A 184 -11.59 20.17 2.67
C PHE A 184 -11.15 21.42 3.45
N GLU A 185 -11.76 22.58 3.21
CA GLU A 185 -11.55 23.79 4.03
C GLU A 185 -11.94 23.56 5.50
N ASP A 186 -13.11 22.97 5.74
CA ASP A 186 -13.60 22.61 7.08
C ASP A 186 -12.69 21.58 7.75
N MET A 187 -12.06 20.68 6.99
CA MET A 187 -11.09 19.72 7.52
C MET A 187 -9.77 20.40 7.93
N VAL A 188 -9.29 21.38 7.18
CA VAL A 188 -8.15 22.20 7.61
C VAL A 188 -8.49 22.95 8.89
N LYS A 189 -9.68 23.56 8.95
CA LYS A 189 -10.16 24.23 10.16
C LYS A 189 -10.25 23.28 11.35
N LEU A 190 -10.78 22.07 11.15
CA LEU A 190 -10.84 21.05 12.19
C LEU A 190 -9.44 20.64 12.65
N MET A 191 -8.50 20.44 11.73
CA MET A 191 -7.10 20.14 12.04
C MET A 191 -6.50 21.21 12.97
N ASP A 192 -6.71 22.49 12.66
CA ASP A 192 -6.26 23.61 13.48
C ASP A 192 -6.89 23.62 14.87
N GLN A 193 -8.21 23.43 14.94
CA GLN A 193 -8.93 23.32 16.22
C GLN A 193 -8.39 22.17 17.06
N ARG A 194 -8.06 21.03 16.44
CA ARG A 194 -7.48 19.87 17.12
C ARG A 194 -6.08 20.15 17.65
N TYR A 195 -5.24 20.85 16.88
CA TYR A 195 -3.92 21.28 17.36
C TYR A 195 -4.01 22.22 18.55
N LEU A 196 -4.89 23.23 18.47
CA LEU A 196 -5.13 24.17 19.56
C LEU A 196 -5.72 23.46 20.79
N TYR A 197 -6.62 22.50 20.59
CA TYR A 197 -7.16 21.66 21.65
C TYR A 197 -6.05 20.92 22.40
N MET A 198 -5.15 20.25 21.67
CA MET A 198 -4.01 19.53 22.27
C MET A 198 -3.10 20.48 23.05
N ARG A 199 -2.76 21.66 22.51
CA ARG A 199 -1.89 22.65 23.20
C ARG A 199 -2.50 23.21 24.48
N LYS A 200 -3.83 23.27 24.56
CA LYS A 200 -4.55 23.76 25.76
C LYS A 200 -4.66 22.69 26.86
N GLN A 201 -4.31 21.44 26.58
CA GLN A 201 -4.37 20.38 27.60
C GLN A 201 -3.31 20.61 28.68
N PRO A 202 -3.65 20.44 29.98
CA PRO A 202 -2.69 20.62 31.08
C PRO A 202 -1.45 19.73 30.99
N ASN A 203 -1.58 18.58 30.34
CA ASN A 203 -0.52 17.59 30.13
C ASN A 203 0.09 17.66 28.72
N TYR A 204 0.03 18.82 28.05
CA TYR A 204 0.59 18.99 26.70
C TYR A 204 2.05 18.53 26.67
N THR A 205 2.31 17.57 25.78
CA THR A 205 3.62 16.94 25.62
C THR A 205 4.00 16.97 24.14
N ILE A 206 5.17 17.54 23.84
CA ILE A 206 5.70 17.61 22.48
C ILE A 206 5.91 16.20 21.93
N GLY A 207 5.55 15.99 20.66
CA GLY A 207 5.67 14.70 19.97
C GLY A 207 4.58 13.67 20.30
N LYS A 208 3.59 14.03 21.13
CA LYS A 208 2.36 13.22 21.31
C LYS A 208 1.31 13.61 20.27
N ASN A 209 0.57 12.59 19.81
CA ASN A 209 -0.49 12.73 18.82
C ASN A 209 -1.89 12.72 19.47
N TYR A 210 -2.91 12.88 18.64
CA TYR A 210 -4.33 12.86 18.99
C TYR A 210 -4.75 11.73 19.95
N CYS A 211 -4.21 10.51 19.80
CA CYS A 211 -4.52 9.36 20.65
C CYS A 211 -4.16 9.60 22.12
N PHE A 212 -3.02 10.25 22.39
CA PHE A 212 -2.59 10.56 23.76
C PHE A 212 -3.59 11.46 24.50
N TYR A 213 -4.28 12.33 23.75
CA TYR A 213 -5.29 13.24 24.26
C TYR A 213 -6.71 12.66 24.18
N GLY A 214 -6.86 11.36 23.92
CA GLY A 214 -8.14 10.66 23.87
C GLY A 214 -9.02 11.04 22.68
N MET A 215 -8.44 11.67 21.65
CA MET A 215 -9.19 12.13 20.49
C MET A 215 -9.49 10.95 19.56
N LYS A 216 -10.64 11.01 18.88
CA LYS A 216 -11.07 10.00 17.89
C LYS A 216 -10.55 10.36 16.50
N PRO A 217 -10.16 9.39 15.67
CA PRO A 217 -9.70 9.65 14.32
C PRO A 217 -10.82 10.19 13.41
N GLU A 218 -10.44 10.98 12.41
CA GLU A 218 -11.32 11.43 11.32
C GLU A 218 -10.80 10.88 10.00
N PHE A 219 -11.67 10.22 9.24
CA PHE A 219 -11.35 9.66 7.93
C PHE A 219 -12.08 10.44 6.86
N ILE A 220 -11.36 10.85 5.82
CA ILE A 220 -11.93 11.53 4.66
C ILE A 220 -11.69 10.63 3.46
N ILE A 221 -12.78 10.11 2.91
CA ILE A 221 -12.75 9.27 1.72
C ILE A 221 -13.23 10.12 0.55
N LEU A 222 -12.40 10.26 -0.48
CA LEU A 222 -12.81 10.89 -1.75
C LEU A 222 -12.78 9.80 -2.82
N ASP A 223 -13.96 9.41 -3.31
CA ASP A 223 -14.05 8.51 -4.45
C ASP A 223 -13.88 9.27 -5.77
N GLU A 224 -13.18 8.63 -6.69
CA GLU A 224 -12.84 9.17 -8.01
C GLU A 224 -12.28 10.61 -8.00
N LEU A 225 -11.11 10.77 -7.38
CA LEU A 225 -10.36 12.03 -7.37
C LEU A 225 -10.22 12.67 -8.76
N ALA A 226 -9.94 11.86 -9.78
CA ALA A 226 -9.79 12.34 -11.15
C ALA A 226 -11.06 13.01 -11.69
N ALA A 227 -12.24 12.45 -11.37
CA ALA A 227 -13.50 13.04 -11.79
C ALA A 227 -13.75 14.37 -11.07
N TYR A 228 -13.49 14.41 -9.77
CA TYR A 228 -13.63 15.65 -8.99
C TYR A 228 -12.73 16.76 -9.53
N VAL A 229 -11.43 16.50 -9.70
CA VAL A 229 -10.46 17.49 -10.21
C VAL A 229 -10.87 17.99 -11.60
N THR A 230 -11.45 17.14 -12.44
CA THR A 230 -11.95 17.54 -13.76
C THR A 230 -13.15 18.52 -13.68
N THR A 231 -13.92 18.49 -12.58
CA THR A 231 -15.02 19.45 -12.35
C THR A 231 -14.52 20.84 -11.95
N LEU A 232 -13.32 20.93 -11.37
CA LEU A 232 -12.68 22.19 -10.95
C LEU A 232 -12.10 22.90 -12.17
N LYS A 233 -12.91 23.72 -12.85
CA LYS A 233 -12.48 24.43 -14.08
C LYS A 233 -11.78 25.75 -13.79
N ASP A 234 -12.09 26.37 -12.66
CA ASP A 234 -11.50 27.64 -12.24
C ASP A 234 -10.18 27.40 -11.50
N PHE A 235 -9.16 28.19 -11.83
CA PHE A 235 -7.84 28.10 -11.21
C PHE A 235 -7.90 28.32 -9.68
N ARG A 236 -8.75 29.24 -9.23
CA ARG A 236 -8.95 29.53 -7.81
C ARG A 236 -9.60 28.36 -7.07
N GLU A 237 -10.55 27.66 -7.70
CA GLU A 237 -11.17 26.47 -7.12
C GLU A 237 -10.16 25.33 -6.98
N GLN A 238 -9.30 25.15 -7.99
CA GLN A 238 -8.20 24.18 -7.93
C GLN A 238 -7.21 24.53 -6.82
N ASP A 239 -6.80 25.79 -6.71
CA ASP A 239 -5.87 26.25 -5.67
C ASP A 239 -6.44 26.02 -4.27
N LEU A 240 -7.68 26.42 -4.01
CA LEU A 240 -8.34 26.20 -2.70
C LEU A 240 -8.35 24.73 -2.31
N PHE A 241 -8.73 23.84 -3.24
CA PHE A 241 -8.74 22.42 -2.98
C PHE A 241 -7.33 21.86 -2.73
N TRP A 242 -6.36 22.18 -3.60
CA TRP A 242 -5.02 21.62 -3.50
C TRP A 242 -4.23 22.16 -2.32
N ASP A 243 -4.43 23.41 -1.92
CA ASP A 243 -3.83 23.98 -0.71
C ASP A 243 -4.35 23.27 0.54
N ALA A 244 -5.67 23.01 0.61
CA ALA A 244 -6.26 22.27 1.71
C ALA A 244 -5.77 20.82 1.77
N VAL A 245 -5.78 20.11 0.63
CA VAL A 245 -5.25 18.74 0.54
C VAL A 245 -3.77 18.70 0.93
N ARG A 246 -2.96 19.66 0.47
CA ARG A 246 -1.53 19.74 0.80
C ARG A 246 -1.29 19.88 2.29
N LEU A 247 -1.99 20.81 2.95
CA LEU A 247 -1.89 20.98 4.40
C LEU A 247 -2.29 19.69 5.12
N LEU A 248 -3.38 19.06 4.69
CA LEU A 248 -3.87 17.85 5.33
C LEU A 248 -2.90 16.66 5.17
N VAL A 249 -2.39 16.41 3.97
CA VAL A 249 -1.41 15.34 3.70
C VAL A 249 -0.12 15.53 4.50
N LEU A 250 0.31 16.77 4.69
CA LEU A 250 1.58 17.06 5.36
C LEU A 250 1.46 17.12 6.88
N LYS A 251 0.31 17.55 7.41
CA LYS A 251 0.19 17.93 8.82
C LYS A 251 -0.94 17.23 9.57
N ALA A 252 -1.92 16.59 8.93
CA ALA A 252 -3.12 16.17 9.66
C ALA A 252 -2.93 14.90 10.51
N ARG A 253 -1.83 14.17 10.31
CA ARG A 253 -1.51 12.95 11.05
C ARG A 253 -1.48 13.15 12.57
N GLN A 254 -0.76 14.17 13.07
CA GLN A 254 -0.68 14.40 14.53
C GLN A 254 -2.05 14.79 15.11
N ALA A 255 -2.89 15.44 14.31
CA ALA A 255 -4.28 15.76 14.63
C ALA A 255 -5.25 14.58 14.42
N GLY A 256 -4.77 13.39 14.01
CA GLY A 256 -5.58 12.18 13.86
C GLY A 256 -6.57 12.25 12.71
N MET A 257 -6.18 12.86 11.59
CA MET A 257 -7.02 12.95 10.40
C MET A 257 -6.32 12.28 9.21
N PHE A 258 -7.05 11.42 8.51
CA PHE A 258 -6.51 10.52 7.50
C PHE A 258 -7.30 10.63 6.19
N LEU A 259 -6.60 10.64 5.06
CA LEU A 259 -7.17 10.85 3.73
C LEU A 259 -7.08 9.54 2.93
N ILE A 260 -8.20 9.12 2.34
CA ILE A 260 -8.27 7.95 1.49
C ILE A 260 -8.78 8.42 0.14
N PHE A 261 -7.90 8.46 -0.86
CA PHE A 261 -8.26 8.85 -2.22
C PHE A 261 -8.39 7.62 -3.09
N ALA A 262 -9.54 7.49 -3.74
CA ALA A 262 -9.76 6.48 -4.74
C ALA A 262 -9.81 7.11 -6.13
N THR A 263 -9.24 6.45 -7.13
CA THR A 263 -9.26 6.92 -8.53
C THR A 263 -9.07 5.75 -9.48
N GLN A 264 -9.55 5.85 -10.71
CA GLN A 264 -9.19 4.85 -11.74
C GLN A 264 -7.74 5.02 -12.23
N ARG A 265 -7.25 6.26 -12.26
CA ARG A 265 -5.89 6.59 -12.71
C ARG A 265 -5.29 7.68 -11.79
N PRO A 266 -4.14 7.43 -11.13
CA PRO A 266 -3.47 8.40 -10.28
C PRO A 266 -2.37 9.15 -11.05
N ASP A 267 -2.72 9.74 -12.19
CA ASP A 267 -1.74 10.52 -12.97
C ASP A 267 -1.37 11.83 -12.25
N THR A 268 -0.28 12.47 -12.68
CA THR A 268 0.18 13.72 -12.05
C THR A 268 -0.76 14.90 -12.28
N THR A 269 -1.65 14.80 -13.27
CA THR A 269 -2.69 15.78 -13.56
C THR A 269 -3.87 15.69 -12.59
N THR A 270 -4.06 14.54 -11.96
CA THR A 270 -5.16 14.26 -11.02
C THR A 270 -4.70 14.22 -9.57
N LEU A 271 -3.42 13.89 -9.30
CA LEU A 271 -2.79 14.01 -8.00
C LEU A 271 -1.33 14.47 -8.15
N PRO A 272 -0.98 15.68 -7.69
CA PRO A 272 0.40 16.18 -7.75
C PRO A 272 1.39 15.18 -7.17
N GLY A 273 2.52 14.96 -7.86
CA GLY A 273 3.51 13.95 -7.49
C GLY A 273 4.04 14.12 -6.07
N SER A 274 4.27 15.37 -5.64
CA SER A 274 4.70 15.70 -4.28
C SER A 274 3.70 15.23 -3.22
N LEU A 275 2.39 15.32 -3.48
CA LEU A 275 1.36 14.82 -2.55
C LEU A 275 1.29 13.30 -2.58
N ARG A 276 1.33 12.71 -3.78
CA ARG A 276 1.32 11.25 -3.98
C ARG A 276 2.48 10.56 -3.25
N ASP A 277 3.65 11.18 -3.22
CA ASP A 277 4.83 10.63 -2.55
C ASP A 277 4.70 10.63 -1.02
N ASN A 278 3.84 11.50 -0.47
CA ASN A 278 3.52 11.57 0.96
C ASN A 278 2.40 10.60 1.38
N MET A 279 1.59 10.09 0.45
CA MET A 279 0.59 9.07 0.72
C MET A 279 1.23 7.68 0.61
N LEU A 280 1.77 7.18 1.74
CA LEU A 280 2.67 6.02 1.74
C LEU A 280 1.96 4.69 1.51
N CYS A 281 0.68 4.58 1.87
CA CYS A 281 -0.11 3.39 1.55
C CYS A 281 -0.70 3.51 0.14
N LYS A 282 -0.34 2.60 -0.75
CA LYS A 282 -0.81 2.59 -2.14
C LYS A 282 -1.37 1.23 -2.47
N VAL A 283 -2.58 1.20 -3.01
CA VAL A 283 -3.31 -0.02 -3.35
C VAL A 283 -3.72 0.07 -4.81
N SER A 284 -3.55 -1.03 -5.54
CA SER A 284 -4.17 -1.26 -6.84
C SER A 284 -5.14 -2.44 -6.73
N THR A 285 -6.28 -2.33 -7.40
CA THR A 285 -7.29 -3.38 -7.49
C THR A 285 -7.66 -3.60 -8.96
N GLY A 286 -7.85 -4.86 -9.33
CA GLY A 286 -8.07 -5.27 -10.69
C GLY A 286 -6.81 -5.27 -11.56
N VAL A 287 -7.05 -5.38 -12.87
CA VAL A 287 -6.05 -5.34 -13.92
C VAL A 287 -5.75 -3.89 -14.26
N LEU A 288 -4.47 -3.51 -14.23
CA LEU A 288 -3.99 -2.22 -14.68
C LEU A 288 -3.03 -2.38 -15.86
N THR A 289 -2.86 -1.32 -16.66
CA THR A 289 -1.78 -1.24 -17.64
C THR A 289 -0.44 -1.05 -16.92
N ASP A 290 0.67 -1.32 -17.59
CA ASP A 290 2.02 -1.05 -17.06
C ASP A 290 2.16 0.40 -16.57
N GLN A 291 1.67 1.34 -17.38
CA GLN A 291 1.62 2.76 -17.00
C GLN A 291 0.75 3.00 -15.76
N GLY A 292 -0.37 2.29 -15.62
CA GLY A 292 -1.23 2.33 -14.42
C GLY A 292 -0.50 1.88 -13.17
N TYR A 293 0.31 0.81 -13.28
CA TYR A 293 1.16 0.34 -12.20
C TYR A 293 2.29 1.34 -11.89
N ASP A 294 2.96 1.91 -12.88
CA ASP A 294 4.00 2.92 -12.69
C ASP A 294 3.48 4.19 -12.02
N MET A 295 2.26 4.62 -12.39
CA MET A 295 1.61 5.78 -11.77
C MET A 295 1.18 5.49 -10.32
N THR A 296 0.75 4.25 -10.03
CA THR A 296 0.39 3.83 -8.66
C THR A 296 1.63 3.59 -7.80
N PHE A 297 2.69 2.99 -8.34
CA PHE A 297 3.88 2.55 -7.62
C PHE A 297 5.17 3.09 -8.27
N PRO A 298 5.38 4.42 -8.27
CA PRO A 298 6.46 5.06 -9.04
C PRO A 298 7.88 4.62 -8.63
N ASN A 299 8.05 4.12 -7.40
CA ASN A 299 9.33 3.68 -6.85
C ASN A 299 9.64 2.20 -7.14
N SER A 300 8.81 1.50 -7.90
CA SER A 300 8.86 0.05 -8.05
C SER A 300 9.24 -0.43 -9.46
N LYS A 301 10.12 0.32 -10.14
CA LYS A 301 10.52 0.08 -11.54
C LYS A 301 11.08 -1.31 -11.84
N ASN A 302 11.65 -1.98 -10.83
CA ASN A 302 12.22 -3.33 -10.98
C ASN A 302 11.22 -4.45 -10.64
N LYS A 303 9.99 -4.10 -10.22
CA LYS A 303 8.95 -5.08 -9.92
C LYS A 303 8.21 -5.44 -11.20
N THR A 304 8.02 -6.73 -11.43
CA THR A 304 7.11 -7.22 -12.46
C THR A 304 5.71 -7.30 -11.89
N PHE A 305 4.77 -6.58 -12.50
CA PHE A 305 3.35 -6.67 -12.18
C PHE A 305 2.70 -7.65 -13.16
N ILE A 306 2.21 -8.76 -12.64
CA ILE A 306 1.46 -9.76 -13.38
C ILE A 306 -0.03 -9.42 -13.28
N ASN A 307 -0.74 -9.43 -14.41
CA ASN A 307 -2.20 -9.34 -14.44
C ASN A 307 -2.79 -10.75 -14.43
N LYS A 308 -3.68 -11.02 -13.47
CA LYS A 308 -4.44 -12.28 -13.37
C LYS A 308 -5.91 -11.94 -13.59
N GLU A 309 -6.44 -12.32 -14.74
CA GLU A 309 -7.85 -12.08 -15.07
C GLU A 309 -8.80 -12.97 -14.25
N GLY A 310 -10.06 -12.54 -14.12
CA GLY A 310 -11.11 -13.32 -13.47
C GLY A 310 -11.16 -13.25 -11.95
N ILE A 311 -10.16 -12.68 -11.27
CA ILE A 311 -10.15 -12.58 -9.80
C ILE A 311 -10.45 -11.15 -9.34
N LYS A 312 -11.71 -10.88 -8.99
CA LYS A 312 -12.14 -9.57 -8.46
C LYS A 312 -11.50 -9.27 -7.11
N GLY A 313 -11.02 -8.03 -6.95
CA GLY A 313 -10.33 -7.56 -5.75
C GLY A 313 -8.84 -7.89 -5.71
N ARG A 314 -8.30 -8.63 -6.69
CA ARG A 314 -6.86 -8.89 -6.79
C ARG A 314 -6.13 -7.67 -7.32
N GLY A 315 -4.93 -7.41 -6.83
CA GLY A 315 -4.03 -6.38 -7.32
C GLY A 315 -2.74 -6.36 -6.52
N TYR A 316 -2.30 -5.17 -6.13
CA TYR A 316 -1.06 -4.98 -5.36
C TYR A 316 -1.24 -3.95 -4.26
N ILE A 317 -0.47 -4.08 -3.19
CA ILE A 317 -0.42 -3.10 -2.11
C ILE A 317 1.03 -2.82 -1.71
N ASP A 318 1.34 -1.55 -1.49
CA ASP A 318 2.53 -1.10 -0.79
C ASP A 318 2.06 -0.40 0.49
N VAL A 319 2.33 -1.01 1.65
CA VAL A 319 2.03 -0.43 2.97
C VAL A 319 3.21 0.42 3.45
N GLY A 320 3.71 1.31 2.58
CA GLY A 320 4.84 2.20 2.86
C GLY A 320 6.21 1.52 2.94
N THR A 321 6.35 0.29 2.45
CA THR A 321 7.62 -0.44 2.43
C THR A 321 8.44 -0.16 1.17
N GLY A 322 7.86 0.50 0.16
CA GLY A 322 8.50 0.78 -1.13
C GLY A 322 8.52 -0.43 -2.07
N VAL A 323 7.94 -1.56 -1.65
CA VAL A 323 7.92 -2.81 -2.39
C VAL A 323 6.48 -3.31 -2.42
N PRO A 324 5.76 -3.09 -3.52
CA PRO A 324 4.40 -3.59 -3.67
C PRO A 324 4.42 -5.11 -3.62
N ILE A 325 3.43 -5.69 -2.96
CA ILE A 325 3.21 -7.14 -2.89
C ILE A 325 1.83 -7.46 -3.45
N GLU A 326 1.62 -8.70 -3.89
CA GLU A 326 0.30 -9.14 -4.33
C GLU A 326 -0.72 -8.95 -3.21
N PHE A 327 -1.89 -8.44 -3.58
CA PHE A 327 -2.96 -8.08 -2.66
C PHE A 327 -4.29 -8.63 -3.15
N TYR A 328 -5.11 -9.08 -2.22
CA TYR A 328 -6.50 -9.42 -2.46
C TYR A 328 -7.33 -8.61 -1.46
N SER A 329 -8.13 -7.68 -1.96
CA SER A 329 -9.06 -6.95 -1.12
C SER A 329 -10.01 -7.93 -0.42
N PRO A 330 -10.47 -7.62 0.79
CA PRO A 330 -11.36 -8.51 1.53
C PRO A 330 -12.56 -8.96 0.68
N PHE A 331 -12.88 -10.25 0.78
CA PHE A 331 -13.98 -10.84 0.01
C PHE A 331 -15.30 -10.45 0.64
N VAL A 332 -16.17 -9.83 -0.16
CA VAL A 332 -17.55 -9.55 0.24
C VAL A 332 -18.45 -10.60 -0.41
N PRO A 333 -19.20 -11.40 0.39
CA PRO A 333 -20.20 -12.31 -0.13
C PRO A 333 -21.25 -11.59 -0.96
N SER A 334 -21.73 -12.20 -2.05
CA SER A 334 -22.74 -11.59 -2.94
C SER A 334 -24.09 -11.36 -2.28
N ASN A 335 -24.38 -12.08 -1.20
CA ASN A 335 -25.60 -11.95 -0.40
C ASN A 335 -25.44 -11.02 0.81
N PHE A 336 -24.32 -10.29 0.92
CA PHE A 336 -24.13 -9.35 2.02
C PHE A 336 -25.09 -8.16 1.90
N ASP A 337 -25.93 -7.96 2.92
CA ASP A 337 -26.87 -6.85 2.97
C ASP A 337 -26.18 -5.57 3.49
N PHE A 338 -25.60 -4.81 2.58
CA PHE A 338 -24.97 -3.53 2.91
C PHE A 338 -25.95 -2.52 3.49
N ILE A 339 -27.17 -2.45 2.94
CA ILE A 339 -28.18 -1.50 3.37
C ILE A 339 -28.59 -1.83 4.81
N GLY A 340 -28.95 -3.10 5.09
CA GLY A 340 -29.29 -3.54 6.43
C GLY A 340 -28.14 -3.36 7.42
N TYR A 341 -26.89 -3.60 7.00
CA TYR A 341 -25.72 -3.41 7.85
C TYR A 341 -25.53 -1.94 8.24
N PHE A 342 -25.44 -1.03 7.26
CA PHE A 342 -25.16 0.39 7.53
C PHE A 342 -26.36 1.16 8.08
N LYS A 343 -27.60 0.75 7.77
CA LYS A 343 -28.81 1.34 8.35
C LYS A 343 -28.91 1.12 9.87
N ASN A 344 -28.43 -0.03 10.35
CA ASN A 344 -28.44 -0.40 11.77
C ASN A 344 -27.13 -0.03 12.49
N MET A 345 -26.20 0.64 11.81
CA MET A 345 -24.95 1.09 12.41
C MET A 345 -25.20 2.20 13.43
N GLU A 346 -24.54 2.11 14.58
CA GLU A 346 -24.56 3.17 15.59
C GLU A 346 -23.91 4.46 15.07
N LYS A 347 -24.24 5.60 15.68
CA LYS A 347 -23.60 6.87 15.31
C LYS A 347 -22.10 6.80 15.54
N MET A 348 -21.35 7.23 14.53
CA MET A 348 -19.88 7.29 14.60
C MET A 348 -19.42 8.21 15.72
N THR A 349 -18.40 7.77 16.47
CA THR A 349 -17.79 8.58 17.52
C THR A 349 -16.87 9.65 16.94
N PHE A 350 -16.86 10.84 17.52
CA PHE A 350 -15.95 11.91 17.16
C PHE A 350 -15.56 12.72 18.40
N THR A 351 -14.47 13.49 18.29
CA THR A 351 -14.09 14.46 19.32
C THR A 351 -14.59 15.82 18.91
N ASP A 352 -15.50 16.38 19.71
CA ASP A 352 -15.98 17.74 19.51
C ASP A 352 -14.94 18.75 20.00
N VAL A 353 -14.43 19.54 19.07
CA VAL A 353 -13.52 20.67 19.31
C VAL A 353 -14.10 21.98 18.76
N SER A 354 -15.41 22.01 18.49
CA SER A 354 -16.09 23.17 17.90
C SER A 354 -16.03 24.42 18.77
N ASN A 355 -15.90 24.25 20.08
CA ASN A 355 -15.70 25.30 21.07
C ASN A 355 -14.30 25.93 21.02
N VAL A 356 -13.37 25.39 20.23
CA VAL A 356 -12.03 25.95 20.06
C VAL A 356 -12.07 27.03 18.98
N GLU A 357 -12.00 28.28 19.42
CA GLU A 357 -11.90 29.44 18.52
C GLU A 357 -10.49 29.59 17.95
N ILE A 358 -10.42 29.93 16.65
CA ILE A 358 -9.18 30.24 15.93
C ILE A 358 -9.05 31.77 15.88
N THR A 359 -8.53 32.37 16.95
CA THR A 359 -8.23 33.82 17.00
C THR A 359 -6.97 34.15 16.18
N PRO A 360 -6.71 35.43 15.83
CA PRO A 360 -5.48 35.84 15.14
C PRO A 360 -4.20 35.40 15.88
N GLU A 361 -4.19 35.45 17.21
CA GLU A 361 -3.07 35.00 18.04
C GLU A 361 -2.91 33.48 17.97
N ALA A 362 -4.03 32.74 17.95
CA ALA A 362 -4.03 31.29 17.80
C ALA A 362 -3.48 30.86 16.43
N LYS A 363 -3.75 31.62 15.36
CA LYS A 363 -3.15 31.39 14.03
C LYS A 363 -1.63 31.52 14.06
N LYS A 364 -1.11 32.55 14.73
CA LYS A 364 0.35 32.72 14.89
C LYS A 364 0.97 31.55 15.66
N ALA A 365 0.29 31.08 16.72
CA ALA A 365 0.74 29.90 17.45
C ALA A 365 0.69 28.61 16.61
N LEU A 366 -0.25 28.49 15.67
CA LEU A 366 -0.36 27.36 14.75
C LEU A 366 0.80 27.32 13.75
N GLU A 367 1.28 28.46 13.26
CA GLU A 367 2.45 28.52 12.36
C GLU A 367 3.70 27.90 13.03
N GLU A 368 3.92 28.16 14.32
CA GLU A 368 5.00 27.53 15.09
C GLU A 368 4.81 26.00 15.21
N VAL A 369 3.57 25.55 15.42
CA VAL A 369 3.25 24.10 15.45
C VAL A 369 3.57 23.49 14.09
N TYR A 370 3.13 24.13 13.02
CA TYR A 370 3.30 23.65 11.66
C TYR A 370 4.77 23.45 11.30
N ASN A 371 5.65 24.35 11.72
CA ASN A 371 7.10 24.20 11.51
C ASN A 371 7.65 23.00 12.30
N SER A 372 7.27 22.88 13.58
CA SER A 372 7.71 21.75 14.43
C SER A 372 7.20 20.38 13.94
N VAL A 373 5.99 20.35 13.36
CA VAL A 373 5.39 19.14 12.80
C VAL A 373 6.09 18.76 11.51
N GLU A 374 6.46 19.71 10.66
CA GLU A 374 7.21 19.41 9.42
C GLU A 374 8.54 18.73 9.71
N GLU A 375 9.35 19.28 10.62
CA GLU A 375 10.62 18.68 11.04
C GLU A 375 10.41 17.27 11.63
N GLY A 376 9.37 17.12 12.47
CA GLY A 376 9.02 15.85 13.10
C GLY A 376 8.52 14.79 12.10
N GLU A 377 7.73 15.18 11.10
CA GLU A 377 7.22 14.30 10.06
C GLU A 377 8.33 13.86 9.09
N GLU A 378 9.25 14.75 8.72
CA GLU A 378 10.41 14.40 7.90
C GLU A 378 11.30 13.38 8.62
N PHE A 379 11.68 13.66 9.87
CA PHE A 379 12.43 12.72 10.71
C PHE A 379 11.70 11.39 10.91
N PHE A 380 10.39 11.44 11.15
CA PHE A 380 9.58 10.24 11.32
C PHE A 380 9.55 9.40 10.04
N ARG A 381 9.43 10.01 8.86
CA ARG A 381 9.44 9.30 7.57
C ARG A 381 10.76 8.60 7.33
N GLU A 382 11.88 9.26 7.58
CA GLU A 382 13.21 8.64 7.50
C GLU A 382 13.35 7.49 8.50
N THR A 383 12.84 7.68 9.72
CA THR A 383 12.85 6.66 10.77
C THR A 383 11.97 5.46 10.40
N GLN A 384 10.79 5.65 9.84
CA GLN A 384 9.93 4.55 9.42
C GLN A 384 10.49 3.81 8.22
N LYS A 385 10.96 4.53 7.19
CA LYS A 385 11.65 3.91 6.06
C LYS A 385 12.82 3.07 6.54
N SER A 386 13.67 3.61 7.42
CA SER A 386 14.82 2.88 7.97
C SER A 386 14.41 1.72 8.90
N LYS A 387 13.35 1.85 9.71
CA LYS A 387 12.81 0.75 10.52
C LYS A 387 12.29 -0.39 9.66
N VAL A 388 11.51 -0.08 8.63
CA VAL A 388 10.99 -1.07 7.69
C VAL A 388 12.13 -1.77 6.96
N LEU A 389 13.12 -1.02 6.47
CA LEU A 389 14.36 -1.57 5.88
C LEU A 389 15.09 -2.48 6.87
N LYS A 390 15.31 -2.04 8.11
CA LYS A 390 15.97 -2.83 9.17
C LYS A 390 15.17 -4.05 9.60
N GLU A 391 13.84 -3.99 9.63
CA GLU A 391 12.99 -5.16 9.91
C GLU A 391 13.02 -6.17 8.77
N GLN A 392 13.10 -5.70 7.52
CA GLN A 392 13.34 -6.55 6.37
C GLN A 392 14.74 -7.19 6.44
N GLU A 393 15.78 -6.43 6.79
CA GLU A 393 17.12 -6.95 7.02
C GLU A 393 17.16 -7.95 8.17
N LYS A 394 16.53 -7.65 9.32
CA LYS A 394 16.42 -8.61 10.44
C LYS A 394 15.60 -9.84 10.08
N LYS A 395 14.50 -9.70 9.33
CA LYS A 395 13.76 -10.86 8.81
C LYS A 395 14.64 -11.65 7.85
N LYS A 396 15.46 -10.99 7.04
CA LYS A 396 16.41 -11.61 6.11
C LYS A 396 17.49 -12.36 6.89
N GLU A 397 18.13 -11.73 7.88
CA GLU A 397 19.11 -12.33 8.79
C GLU A 397 18.52 -13.51 9.57
N LYS A 398 17.35 -13.34 10.20
CA LYS A 398 16.70 -14.40 10.98
C LYS A 398 16.25 -15.57 10.10
N ASN A 399 15.85 -15.29 8.85
CA ASN A 399 15.58 -16.32 7.86
C ASN A 399 16.88 -17.00 7.39
N MET A 400 17.96 -16.25 7.20
CA MET A 400 19.30 -16.78 6.87
C MET A 400 19.85 -17.64 7.99
N GLU A 401 19.81 -17.19 9.25
CA GLU A 401 20.20 -17.96 10.44
C GLU A 401 19.42 -19.27 10.50
N LYS A 402 18.09 -19.24 10.29
CA LYS A 402 17.27 -20.45 10.23
C LYS A 402 17.62 -21.34 9.04
N LEU A 403 17.98 -20.78 7.90
CA LEU A 403 18.39 -21.53 6.71
C LEU A 403 19.75 -22.19 6.91
N MET A 404 20.72 -21.48 7.48
CA MET A 404 22.07 -21.96 7.76
C MET A 404 22.06 -23.00 8.88
N ALA A 405 21.29 -22.77 9.96
CA ALA A 405 21.15 -23.75 11.05
C ALA A 405 20.55 -25.08 10.55
N ASN A 406 19.56 -25.03 9.65
CA ASN A 406 19.00 -26.24 9.02
C ASN A 406 19.99 -26.94 8.07
N ALA A 407 21.03 -26.25 7.62
CA ALA A 407 22.14 -26.80 6.84
C ALA A 407 23.35 -27.21 7.70
N GLY A 408 23.24 -27.13 9.03
CA GLY A 408 24.32 -27.46 9.97
C GLY A 408 25.42 -26.40 10.09
N ILE A 409 25.18 -25.17 9.61
CA ILE A 409 26.16 -24.08 9.57
C ILE A 409 25.70 -22.94 10.47
N SER A 410 26.59 -22.42 11.31
CA SER A 410 26.33 -21.26 12.17
C SER A 410 26.59 -19.96 11.40
N TYR A 411 25.56 -19.14 11.24
CA TYR A 411 25.63 -17.86 10.53
C TYR A 411 26.64 -16.87 11.17
N LYS A 412 26.75 -16.89 12.50
CA LYS A 412 27.70 -16.03 13.24
C LYS A 412 29.16 -16.44 13.04
N ASP A 413 29.41 -17.72 12.78
CA ASP A 413 30.77 -18.22 12.53
C ASP A 413 31.21 -17.99 11.08
N SER A 414 30.26 -17.95 10.12
CA SER A 414 30.55 -17.53 8.75
C SER A 414 30.88 -16.04 8.60
N LEU A 415 30.31 -15.18 9.45
CA LEU A 415 30.58 -13.73 9.45
C LEU A 415 31.91 -13.35 10.11
N LYS A 416 32.47 -14.20 10.98
CA LYS A 416 33.80 -13.97 11.58
C LYS A 416 34.96 -14.39 10.69
N ASN A 417 34.69 -15.17 9.64
CA ASN A 417 35.67 -15.68 8.68
C ASN A 417 35.60 -14.98 7.31
N SER A 418 34.80 -13.91 7.21
CA SER A 418 34.68 -13.00 6.06
C SER A 418 35.10 -11.60 6.48
#